data_AF-A0A7L0W4P4-F1
#
_entry.id   AF-A0A7L0W4P4-F1
#
_cell.length_a   1.000
_cell.length_b   1.000
_cell.length_c   1.000
_cell.angle_alpha   90.00
_cell.angle_beta   90.00
_cell.angle_gamma   90.00
#
_symmetry.space_group_name_H-M   'P 1'
#
loop_
_entity.id
_entity.type
_entity.pdbx_description
1 polymer ?
#
loop_
_entity_poly.entity_id
_entity_poly.type
_entity_poly.pdbx_seq_one_letter_code
_entity_poly.pdbx_strand_id
1 'polypeptide(L)'
;QAVLIPDVVDVEAPEYSAQGLVVLLSLEPDPHCPGCFGAAVPIHGRYHRPAGDGEDALVALKSPEVLLCCCDDRLSAECWKPAEVEAPCSGKSDHLCQWYSATHRPAHEELILRVPVGLRQHSSLVCVVTLLATVLCSSLILAAVCRHGVFS
;
A
#
# COMPACT_ATOMS: atom_id res chain seq x y z
N GLN A 1 -9.96 17.08 4.58
CA GLN A 1 -9.29 15.79 4.38
C GLN A 1 -9.80 15.20 3.07
N ALA A 2 -8.97 15.19 2.04
CA ALA A 2 -9.27 14.52 0.77
C ALA A 2 -8.02 13.78 0.34
N VAL A 3 -8.20 12.50 0.02
CA VAL A 3 -7.16 11.63 -0.54
C VAL A 3 -7.61 11.34 -1.95
N LEU A 4 -6.81 11.76 -2.93
CA LEU A 4 -7.05 11.40 -4.32
C LEU A 4 -6.29 10.09 -4.58
N ILE A 5 -7.06 9.03 -4.80
CA ILE A 5 -6.56 7.69 -5.15
C ILE A 5 -6.87 7.49 -6.64
N PRO A 6 -5.95 6.94 -7.45
CA PRO A 6 -6.23 6.59 -8.83
C PRO A 6 -7.45 5.65 -8.95
N ASP A 7 -8.18 5.77 -10.05
CA ASP A 7 -9.53 5.20 -10.23
C ASP A 7 -9.60 3.66 -10.16
N VAL A 8 -8.49 2.95 -10.41
CA VAL A 8 -8.45 1.49 -10.36
C VAL A 8 -7.26 1.03 -9.53
N VAL A 9 -7.54 0.56 -8.31
CA VAL A 9 -6.58 -0.11 -7.44
C VAL A 9 -7.13 -1.48 -7.08
N ASP A 10 -6.44 -2.53 -7.50
CA ASP A 10 -6.72 -3.87 -6.99
C ASP A 10 -6.22 -3.96 -5.55
N VAL A 11 -7.14 -3.90 -4.59
CA VAL A 11 -6.82 -3.98 -3.15
C VAL A 11 -6.45 -5.39 -2.70
N GLU A 12 -6.78 -6.41 -3.49
CA GLU A 12 -6.57 -7.83 -3.16
C GLU A 12 -5.28 -8.39 -3.76
N ALA A 13 -4.71 -7.74 -4.79
CA ALA A 13 -3.46 -8.17 -5.40
C ALA A 13 -2.31 -8.25 -4.38
N PRO A 14 -1.55 -9.35 -4.32
CA PRO A 14 -0.37 -9.44 -3.47
C PRO A 14 0.78 -8.56 -3.97
N GLU A 15 1.76 -8.31 -3.11
CA GLU A 15 2.85 -7.37 -3.37
C GLU A 15 3.58 -7.62 -4.71
N TYR A 16 3.90 -8.88 -5.02
CA TYR A 16 4.63 -9.27 -6.23
C TYR A 16 3.86 -9.12 -7.55
N SER A 17 2.57 -8.78 -7.49
CA SER A 17 1.71 -8.55 -8.66
C SER A 17 1.08 -7.16 -8.68
N ALA A 18 1.19 -6.42 -7.58
CA ALA A 18 0.62 -5.10 -7.46
C ALA A 18 1.50 -4.06 -8.17
N GLN A 19 0.87 -3.02 -8.70
CA GLN A 19 1.57 -1.83 -9.19
C GLN A 19 1.75 -0.83 -8.06
N GLY A 20 2.77 0.04 -8.18
CA GLY A 20 2.98 1.13 -7.24
C GLY A 20 1.79 2.08 -7.21
N LEU A 21 1.44 2.56 -6.02
CA LEU A 21 0.34 3.49 -5.81
C LEU A 21 0.90 4.86 -5.41
N VAL A 22 0.50 5.90 -6.15
CA VAL A 22 0.75 7.29 -5.79
C VAL A 22 -0.57 7.89 -5.33
N VAL A 23 -0.57 8.50 -4.15
CA VAL A 23 -1.75 9.17 -3.57
C VAL A 23 -1.44 10.64 -3.37
N LEU A 24 -2.44 11.49 -3.60
CA LEU A 24 -2.34 12.92 -3.32
C LEU A 24 -3.12 13.25 -2.05
N LEU A 25 -2.51 14.04 -1.16
CA LEU A 25 -3.07 14.38 0.14
C LEU A 25 -3.23 15.89 0.27
N SER A 26 -4.46 16.35 0.53
CA SER A 26 -4.67 17.73 0.97
C SER A 26 -4.38 17.85 2.46
N LEU A 27 -3.39 18.67 2.82
CA LEU A 27 -3.03 18.95 4.20
C LEU A 27 -4.08 19.86 4.87
N GLU A 28 -4.32 19.63 6.16
CA GLU A 28 -5.21 20.46 6.98
C GLU A 28 -4.39 21.33 7.94
N PRO A 29 -4.76 22.61 8.12
CA PRO A 29 -4.08 23.48 9.08
C PRO A 29 -4.31 22.98 10.51
N ASP A 30 -3.25 22.99 11.33
CA ASP A 30 -3.33 22.64 12.73
C ASP A 30 -3.99 23.78 13.53
N PRO A 31 -5.06 23.52 14.30
CA PRO A 31 -5.74 24.56 15.07
C PRO A 31 -4.89 25.15 16.22
N HIS A 32 -3.85 24.45 16.67
CA HIS A 32 -3.00 24.86 17.80
C HIS A 32 -1.65 25.44 17.36
N CYS A 33 -1.24 25.24 16.12
CA CYS A 33 0.01 25.78 15.57
C CYS A 33 -0.24 26.60 14.30
N PRO A 34 -0.16 27.94 14.38
CA PRO A 34 -0.22 28.81 13.21
C PRO A 34 0.87 28.44 12.19
N GLY A 35 0.46 28.07 10.98
CA GLY A 35 1.38 27.69 9.89
C GLY A 35 1.82 26.23 9.90
N CYS A 36 1.39 25.41 10.87
CA CYS A 36 1.53 23.97 10.80
C CYS A 36 0.39 23.36 9.97
N PHE A 37 0.72 22.36 9.16
CA PHE A 37 -0.23 21.60 8.38
C PHE A 37 0.03 20.10 8.57
N GLY A 38 -1.02 19.31 8.66
CA GLY A 38 -0.94 17.87 8.89
C GLY A 38 -1.90 17.08 8.01
N ALA A 39 -1.53 15.83 7.73
CA ALA A 39 -2.42 14.84 7.16
C ALA A 39 -2.01 13.46 7.69
N ALA A 40 -2.98 12.55 7.75
CA ALA A 40 -2.76 11.16 8.12
C ALA A 40 -3.38 10.25 7.07
N VAL A 41 -2.66 9.19 6.71
CA VAL A 41 -3.13 8.15 5.80
C VAL A 41 -2.98 6.80 6.48
N PRO A 42 -4.04 6.01 6.60
CA PRO A 42 -3.93 4.64 7.06
C PRO A 42 -3.23 3.81 5.97
N ILE A 43 -2.19 3.07 6.37
CA ILE A 43 -1.44 2.18 5.48
C ILE A 43 -1.79 0.75 5.84
N HIS A 44 -2.16 -0.04 4.84
CA HIS A 44 -2.33 -1.48 4.97
C HIS A 44 -1.29 -2.19 4.09
N GLY A 45 -0.50 -3.07 4.70
CA GLY A 45 0.49 -3.87 3.97
C GLY A 45 -0.18 -4.99 3.19
N ARG A 46 0.22 -5.17 1.93
CA ARG A 46 -0.22 -6.31 1.11
C ARG A 46 0.43 -7.60 1.61
N TYR A 47 -0.06 -8.75 1.16
CA TYR A 47 0.59 -10.03 1.42
C TYR A 47 1.88 -10.16 0.59
N HIS A 48 2.98 -10.50 1.27
CA HIS A 48 4.29 -10.76 0.66
C HIS A 48 4.54 -12.26 0.47
N ARG A 49 5.46 -12.60 -0.44
CA ARG A 49 5.92 -13.99 -0.59
C ARG A 49 6.74 -14.43 0.62
N PRO A 50 6.78 -15.74 0.92
CA PRO A 50 7.71 -16.28 1.88
C PRO A 50 9.17 -15.94 1.53
N ALA A 51 9.94 -15.49 2.52
CA ALA A 51 11.36 -15.17 2.38
C ALA A 51 12.26 -16.35 2.83
N GLY A 52 13.50 -16.39 2.33
CA GLY A 52 14.43 -17.49 2.63
C GLY A 52 15.29 -17.24 3.87
N ASP A 53 15.46 -15.96 4.22
CA ASP A 53 16.55 -15.40 4.99
C ASP A 53 16.08 -14.43 6.10
N GLY A 54 14.76 -14.31 6.31
CA GLY A 54 14.19 -13.48 7.37
C GLY A 54 12.72 -13.79 7.64
N GLU A 55 12.26 -13.40 8.83
CA GLU A 55 10.83 -13.43 9.21
C GLU A 55 10.08 -12.19 8.71
N ASP A 56 10.80 -11.14 8.30
CA ASP A 56 10.23 -9.87 7.83
C ASP A 56 10.73 -9.51 6.42
N ALA A 57 9.83 -9.00 5.61
CA ALA A 57 10.15 -8.22 4.42
C ALA A 57 10.26 -6.73 4.79
N LEU A 58 11.31 -6.06 4.29
CA LEU A 58 11.52 -4.64 4.48
C LEU A 58 10.89 -3.86 3.32
N VAL A 59 9.99 -2.93 3.64
CA VAL A 59 9.31 -2.08 2.67
C VAL A 59 9.67 -0.62 2.95
N ALA A 60 10.39 0.00 2.03
CA ALA A 60 10.75 1.41 2.13
C ALA A 60 9.58 2.29 1.67
N LEU A 61 9.08 3.12 2.58
CA LEU A 61 8.17 4.21 2.27
C LEU A 61 9.01 5.45 1.96
N LYS A 62 9.03 5.83 0.69
CA LYS A 62 9.76 7.01 0.21
C LYS A 62 9.22 8.27 0.87
N SER A 63 10.11 9.22 1.12
CA SER A 63 9.71 10.55 1.60
C SER A 63 8.72 11.18 0.62
N PRO A 64 7.62 11.77 1.11
CA PRO A 64 6.60 12.38 0.25
C PRO A 64 7.16 13.62 -0.45
N GLU A 65 6.68 13.89 -1.66
CA GLU A 65 6.92 15.17 -2.31
C GLU A 65 5.90 16.20 -1.78
N VAL A 66 6.40 17.40 -1.43
CA VAL A 66 5.53 18.50 -0.99
C VAL A 66 5.24 19.39 -2.18
N LEU A 67 3.96 19.53 -2.49
CA LEU A 67 3.47 20.37 -3.57
C LEU A 67 2.83 21.63 -3.01
N LEU A 68 3.10 22.77 -3.65
CA LEU A 68 2.50 24.05 -3.34
C LEU A 68 1.70 24.55 -4.55
N CYS A 69 0.51 25.11 -4.30
CA CYS A 69 -0.20 25.87 -5.33
C CYS A 69 0.21 27.34 -5.24
N CYS A 70 0.65 27.90 -6.36
CA CYS A 70 0.92 29.33 -6.50
C CYS A 70 -0.33 30.05 -7.02
N CYS A 71 -1.48 29.70 -6.41
CA CYS A 71 -2.80 30.20 -6.75
C CYS A 71 -2.97 31.70 -6.44
N ASP A 72 -2.07 32.26 -5.65
CA ASP A 72 -2.11 33.63 -5.13
C ASP A 72 -0.75 34.30 -5.36
N ASP A 73 -0.73 35.53 -5.86
CA ASP A 73 0.47 36.25 -6.34
C ASP A 73 1.57 36.41 -5.27
N ARG A 74 1.20 36.21 -4.00
CA ARG A 74 2.09 36.34 -2.83
C ARG A 74 3.12 35.23 -2.70
N LEU A 75 2.90 34.06 -3.32
CA LEU A 75 3.81 32.92 -3.27
C LEU A 75 4.70 32.80 -4.52
N SER A 76 4.58 33.73 -5.48
CA SER A 76 5.25 33.65 -6.78
C SER A 76 6.77 33.65 -6.73
N ALA A 77 7.40 34.05 -5.62
CA ALA A 77 8.86 34.10 -5.48
C ALA A 77 9.49 32.76 -5.04
N GLU A 78 8.74 31.88 -4.35
CA GLU A 78 9.24 30.59 -3.86
C GLU A 78 8.84 29.37 -4.71
N CYS A 79 8.10 29.57 -5.80
CA CYS A 79 7.61 28.49 -6.66
C CYS A 79 8.70 28.02 -7.65
N TRP A 80 9.20 26.80 -7.46
CA TRP A 80 10.23 26.18 -8.31
C TRP A 80 9.60 25.45 -9.51
N LYS A 81 10.20 24.36 -10.02
CA LYS A 81 9.75 23.70 -11.26
C LYS A 81 8.27 23.28 -11.19
N PRO A 82 7.52 23.41 -12.29
CA PRO A 82 6.16 22.86 -12.38
C PRO A 82 6.19 21.35 -12.09
N ALA A 83 5.30 20.89 -11.22
CA ALA A 83 5.09 19.46 -11.00
C ALA A 83 4.22 18.92 -12.15
N GLU A 84 4.53 17.71 -12.62
CA GLU A 84 3.75 17.01 -13.68
C GLU A 84 2.45 16.39 -13.15
N VAL A 85 1.80 17.03 -12.17
CA VAL A 85 0.59 16.51 -11.52
C VAL A 85 -0.55 17.49 -11.68
N GLU A 86 -1.56 17.12 -12.47
CA GLU A 86 -2.85 17.81 -12.50
C GLU A 86 -3.69 17.34 -11.32
N ALA A 87 -3.90 18.23 -10.36
CA ALA A 87 -4.66 17.92 -9.16
C ALA A 87 -5.63 19.05 -8.78
N PRO A 88 -6.77 18.72 -8.13
CA PRO A 88 -7.73 19.71 -7.67
C PRO A 88 -7.09 20.75 -6.74
N CYS A 89 -7.41 22.03 -6.91
CA CYS A 89 -6.92 23.13 -6.06
C CYS A 89 -7.26 22.94 -4.58
N SER A 90 -8.39 22.28 -4.32
CA SER A 90 -8.86 21.88 -3.00
C SER A 90 -9.60 20.56 -3.14
N GLY A 91 -9.60 19.73 -2.10
CA GLY A 91 -10.31 18.45 -2.08
C GLY A 91 -11.83 18.52 -2.30
N LYS A 92 -12.40 19.72 -2.47
CA LYS A 92 -13.82 19.98 -2.73
C LYS A 92 -14.09 20.73 -4.04
N SER A 93 -13.06 21.15 -4.78
CA SER A 93 -13.23 21.97 -5.98
C SER A 93 -12.89 21.18 -7.24
N ASP A 94 -13.71 21.30 -8.29
CA ASP A 94 -13.42 20.66 -9.59
C ASP A 94 -12.35 21.42 -10.41
N HIS A 95 -11.89 22.58 -9.93
CA HIS A 95 -10.85 23.35 -10.60
C HIS A 95 -9.48 22.69 -10.41
N LEU A 96 -8.79 22.45 -11.52
CA LEU A 96 -7.40 21.98 -11.55
C LEU A 96 -6.46 23.15 -11.34
N CYS A 97 -5.46 22.94 -10.48
CA CYS A 97 -4.42 23.92 -10.21
C CYS A 97 -3.07 23.46 -10.75
N GLN A 98 -2.22 24.42 -11.09
CA GLN A 98 -0.83 24.14 -11.42
C GLN A 98 -0.02 24.04 -10.12
N TRP A 99 0.50 22.84 -9.87
CA TRP A 99 1.27 22.53 -8.67
C TRP A 99 2.76 22.64 -8.94
N TYR A 100 3.52 22.99 -7.90
CA TYR A 100 4.96 23.17 -7.97
C TYR A 100 5.64 22.38 -6.87
N SER A 101 6.75 21.72 -7.22
CA SER A 101 7.54 20.93 -6.27
C SER A 101 8.29 21.86 -5.32
N ALA A 102 8.11 21.69 -4.01
CA ALA A 102 8.87 22.43 -3.01
C ALA A 102 10.02 21.57 -2.47
N THR A 103 11.23 22.14 -2.42
CA THR A 103 12.33 21.51 -1.70
C THR A 103 12.02 21.57 -0.21
N HIS A 104 11.75 20.42 0.40
CA HIS A 104 11.58 20.30 1.84
C HIS A 104 12.73 19.48 2.42
N ARG A 105 13.09 19.76 3.68
CA ARG A 105 14.01 18.93 4.44
C ARG A 105 13.17 17.95 5.26
N PRO A 106 13.10 16.66 4.89
CA PRO A 106 12.33 15.70 5.65
C PRO A 106 12.93 15.58 7.06
N ALA A 107 12.06 15.51 8.08
CA ALA A 107 12.48 15.36 9.47
C ALA A 107 13.05 13.97 9.77
N HIS A 108 12.64 12.96 8.99
CA HIS A 108 13.09 11.58 9.10
C HIS A 108 13.52 11.07 7.71
N GLU A 109 14.54 10.21 7.68
CA GLU A 109 14.90 9.45 6.47
C GLU A 109 13.75 8.52 6.04
N GLU A 110 13.90 7.85 4.89
CA GLU A 110 12.91 6.88 4.38
C GLU A 110 12.43 5.93 5.49
N LEU A 111 11.11 5.83 5.66
CA LEU A 111 10.52 5.01 6.70
C LEU A 111 10.53 3.55 6.23
N ILE A 112 11.16 2.65 6.99
CA ILE A 112 11.19 1.23 6.67
C ILE A 112 10.12 0.50 7.48
N LEU A 113 9.10 0.00 6.79
CA LEU A 113 8.08 -0.89 7.35
C LEU A 113 8.60 -2.34 7.35
N ARG A 114 8.38 -3.06 8.46
CA ARG A 114 8.65 -4.48 8.58
C ARG A 114 7.35 -5.26 8.44
N VAL A 115 7.25 -6.06 7.39
CA VAL A 115 6.07 -6.88 7.09
C VAL A 115 6.41 -8.33 7.38
N PRO A 116 5.72 -9.01 8.32
CA PRO A 116 6.02 -10.41 8.62
C PRO A 116 5.69 -11.30 7.42
N VAL A 117 6.57 -12.24 7.12
CA VAL A 117 6.48 -13.18 6.01
C VAL A 117 6.71 -14.62 6.46
N GLY A 118 6.13 -15.57 5.71
CA GLY A 118 6.40 -16.98 5.94
C GLY A 118 7.85 -17.35 5.62
N LEU A 119 8.37 -18.40 6.26
CA LEU A 119 9.67 -18.96 5.93
C LEU A 119 9.57 -19.93 4.75
N ARG A 120 10.32 -19.66 3.69
CA ARG A 120 10.32 -20.49 2.48
C ARG A 120 10.79 -21.93 2.74
N GLN A 121 11.63 -22.15 3.75
CA GLN A 121 12.12 -23.47 4.14
C GLN A 121 10.99 -24.42 4.58
N HIS A 122 9.93 -23.90 5.19
CA HIS A 122 8.78 -24.71 5.60
C HIS A 122 7.89 -25.10 4.43
N SER A 123 8.03 -24.48 3.26
CA SER A 123 7.16 -24.73 2.12
C SER A 123 7.16 -26.22 1.72
N SER A 124 8.32 -26.86 1.61
CA SER A 124 8.39 -28.27 1.23
C SER A 124 7.74 -29.18 2.28
N LEU A 125 7.99 -28.93 3.57
CA LEU A 125 7.45 -29.74 4.65
C LEU A 125 5.94 -29.61 4.72
N VAL A 126 5.43 -28.37 4.67
CA VAL A 126 3.99 -28.09 4.66
C VAL A 126 3.34 -28.78 3.47
N CYS A 127 3.89 -28.64 2.26
CA CYS A 127 3.35 -29.30 1.07
C CYS A 127 3.29 -30.82 1.22
N VAL A 128 4.35 -31.47 1.70
CA VAL A 128 4.38 -32.93 1.88
C VAL A 128 3.35 -33.38 2.91
N VAL A 129 3.29 -32.72 4.07
CA VAL A 129 2.35 -33.07 5.14
C VAL A 129 0.91 -32.86 4.68
N THR A 130 0.61 -31.75 4.01
CA THR A 130 -0.73 -31.49 3.46
C THR A 130 -1.10 -32.55 2.44
N LEU A 131 -0.21 -32.90 1.50
CA LEU A 131 -0.48 -33.93 0.49
C LEU A 131 -0.77 -35.30 1.14
N LEU A 132 0.03 -35.73 2.11
CA LEU A 132 -0.18 -36.99 2.82
C LEU A 132 -1.51 -36.98 3.57
N ALA A 133 -1.84 -35.90 4.25
CA ALA A 133 -3.11 -35.75 4.95
C ALA A 133 -4.30 -35.79 3.98
N THR A 134 -4.21 -35.09 2.84
CA THR A 134 -5.24 -35.10 1.81
C THR A 134 -5.43 -36.51 1.24
N VAL A 135 -4.36 -37.20 0.86
CA VAL A 135 -4.44 -38.57 0.31
C VAL A 135 -5.07 -39.53 1.33
N LEU A 136 -4.66 -39.45 2.59
CA LEU A 136 -5.21 -40.28 3.66
C LEU A 136 -6.72 -40.01 3.85
N CYS A 137 -7.10 -38.74 4.02
CA CYS A 137 -8.49 -38.34 4.20
C CYS A 137 -9.37 -38.75 3.01
N SER A 138 -8.92 -38.48 1.79
CA SER A 138 -9.64 -38.88 0.58
C SER A 138 -9.78 -40.39 0.46
N SER A 139 -8.75 -41.16 0.83
CA SER A 139 -8.81 -42.64 0.81
C SER A 139 -9.80 -43.18 1.83
N LEU A 140 -9.85 -42.60 3.04
CA LEU A 140 -10.82 -42.98 4.07
C LEU A 140 -12.26 -42.67 3.64
N ILE A 141 -12.48 -41.48 3.06
CA ILE A 141 -13.79 -41.09 2.52
C ILE A 141 -14.19 -42.05 1.39
N LEU A 142 -13.29 -42.34 0.45
CA LEU A 142 -13.55 -43.25 -0.66
C LEU A 142 -13.88 -44.67 -0.16
N ALA A 143 -13.11 -45.17 0.82
CA ALA A 143 -13.38 -46.46 1.43
C ALA A 143 -14.76 -46.50 2.13
N ALA A 144 -15.14 -45.42 2.81
CA ALA A 144 -16.46 -45.32 3.43
C ALA A 144 -17.58 -45.32 2.38
N VAL A 145 -17.42 -44.57 1.29
CA VAL A 145 -18.37 -44.55 0.16
C VAL A 145 -18.46 -45.93 -0.51
N CYS A 146 -17.35 -46.62 -0.74
CA CYS A 146 -17.39 -47.97 -1.32
C CYS A 146 -18.06 -48.99 -0.39
N ARG A 147 -17.92 -48.84 0.93
CA ARG A 147 -18.48 -49.78 1.91
C ARG A 147 -19.94 -49.52 2.26
N HIS A 148 -20.38 -48.27 2.22
CA HIS A 148 -21.69 -47.86 2.73
C HIS A 148 -22.54 -47.10 1.70
N GLY A 149 -21.98 -46.79 0.53
CA GLY A 149 -22.69 -46.15 -0.55
C GLY A 149 -23.72 -47.08 -1.17
N VAL A 150 -24.97 -46.64 -1.20
CA VAL A 150 -26.01 -47.26 -2.02
C VAL A 150 -25.88 -46.64 -3.42
N PHE A 151 -25.18 -47.34 -4.31
CA PHE A 151 -25.10 -46.94 -5.72
C PHE A 151 -26.43 -47.34 -6.37
N SER A 152 -27.23 -46.34 -6.76
CA SER A 152 -28.49 -46.53 -7.50
C SER A 152 -28.28 -46.63 -8.99
#